data_AF-A0A7J9IQZ3-F1
#
_entry.id   AF-A0A7J9IQZ3-F1
#
_cell.length_a   1.000
_cell.length_b   1.000
_cell.length_c   1.000
_cell.angle_alpha   90.00
_cell.angle_beta   90.00
_cell.angle_gamma   90.00
#
_symmetry.space_group_name_H-M   'P 1'
#
loop_
_entity.id
_entity.type
_entity.pdbx_description
1 polymer ?
#
loop_
_entity_poly.entity_id
_entity_poly.type
_entity_poly.pdbx_seq_one_letter_code
_entity_poly.pdbx_strand_id
1 'polypeptide(L)'
;MHSENGTCKSILSFFHVSNALNNNVLKPLFLIYKDHHCNWINNCVGHANYKVFFVFVVYAVIACIYSLILLVGSLTNDSQNDKQHSADTFRVAYVISGLLLVPLSVALSVLLGWHIYLILQNKTTIE
;
A
#
# COMPACT_ATOMS: atom_id res chain seq x y z
N MET A 1 18.94 3.69 14.32
CA MET A 1 17.89 4.03 13.34
C MET A 1 16.58 4.10 14.10
N HIS A 2 16.19 5.31 14.48
CA HIS A 2 15.21 5.61 15.52
C HIS A 2 14.32 6.73 14.97
N SER A 3 13.24 6.40 14.26
CA SER A 3 12.29 7.43 13.79
C SER A 3 10.94 6.88 13.31
N GLU A 4 10.28 5.94 14.01
CA GLU A 4 8.92 5.48 13.61
C GLU A 4 7.96 5.34 14.80
N ASN A 5 8.14 6.15 15.84
CA ASN A 5 7.40 6.00 17.10
C ASN A 5 6.55 7.23 17.49
N GLY A 6 6.47 8.30 16.70
CA GLY A 6 5.79 9.54 17.12
C GLY A 6 4.26 9.49 17.07
N THR A 7 3.71 9.07 15.93
CA THR A 7 2.28 9.20 15.63
C THR A 7 1.42 8.12 16.28
N CYS A 8 1.85 6.84 16.24
CA CYS A 8 1.11 5.78 16.94
C CYS A 8 1.26 5.92 18.48
N LYS A 9 2.38 6.49 19.01
CA LYS A 9 2.51 6.83 20.45
C LYS A 9 1.67 8.03 20.86
N SER A 10 1.48 9.05 20.04
CA SER A 10 0.62 10.21 20.38
C SER A 10 -0.86 9.84 20.50
N ILE A 11 -1.37 8.95 19.63
CA ILE A 11 -2.71 8.39 19.78
C ILE A 11 -2.80 7.54 21.06
N LEU A 12 -1.77 6.73 21.33
CA LEU A 12 -1.63 5.98 22.58
C LEU A 12 -1.63 6.91 23.80
N SER A 13 -0.93 8.05 23.76
CA SER A 13 -0.86 9.05 24.84
C SER A 13 -2.21 9.73 25.09
N PHE A 14 -2.93 10.12 24.03
CA PHE A 14 -4.28 10.67 24.12
C PHE A 14 -5.26 9.69 24.77
N PHE A 15 -5.14 8.39 24.47
CA PHE A 15 -5.94 7.35 25.11
C PHE A 15 -5.42 6.94 26.50
N HIS A 16 -4.11 7.03 26.77
CA HIS A 16 -3.51 6.72 28.07
C HIS A 16 -3.98 7.69 29.15
N VAL A 17 -4.19 8.96 28.80
CA VAL A 17 -4.76 9.97 29.71
C VAL A 17 -6.24 9.69 30.01
N SER A 18 -7.00 9.14 29.04
CA SER A 18 -8.41 8.82 29.25
C SER A 18 -8.66 7.50 29.98
N ASN A 19 -7.70 6.55 29.98
CA ASN A 19 -7.85 5.17 30.48
C ASN A 19 -7.03 4.86 31.75
N ALA A 20 -6.75 5.84 32.60
CA ALA A 20 -6.29 5.57 33.97
C ALA A 20 -7.35 4.82 34.83
N LEU A 21 -8.53 4.53 34.26
CA LEU A 21 -9.53 3.64 34.82
C LEU A 21 -9.52 2.28 34.09
N ASN A 22 -8.90 1.30 34.75
CA ASN A 22 -9.24 -0.13 34.73
C ASN A 22 -8.64 -1.06 33.65
N ASN A 23 -7.85 -2.02 34.16
CA ASN A 23 -7.73 -3.43 33.78
C ASN A 23 -6.87 -3.92 32.60
N ASN A 24 -6.03 -4.89 32.96
CA ASN A 24 -5.18 -5.80 32.16
C ASN A 24 -5.90 -6.60 31.05
N VAL A 25 -7.16 -6.28 30.76
CA VAL A 25 -8.02 -6.92 29.75
C VAL A 25 -8.14 -6.06 28.48
N LEU A 26 -7.98 -4.73 28.57
CA LEU A 26 -8.11 -3.81 27.42
C LEU A 26 -6.84 -3.73 26.55
N LYS A 27 -5.66 -3.99 27.13
CA LYS A 27 -4.38 -4.00 26.41
C LYS A 27 -4.31 -5.02 25.24
N PRO A 28 -4.73 -6.29 25.41
CA PRO A 28 -4.76 -7.24 24.29
C PRO A 28 -5.83 -6.88 23.24
N LEU A 29 -6.99 -6.35 23.66
CA LEU A 29 -8.07 -5.95 22.73
C LEU A 29 -7.64 -4.81 21.79
N PHE A 30 -6.85 -3.86 22.28
CA PHE A 30 -6.31 -2.76 21.47
C PHE A 30 -5.20 -3.21 20.49
N LEU A 31 -4.40 -4.22 20.86
CA LEU A 31 -3.43 -4.86 19.97
C LEU A 31 -4.13 -5.64 18.84
N ILE A 32 -5.24 -6.32 19.14
CA ILE A 32 -6.09 -6.99 18.12
C ILE A 32 -6.73 -5.96 17.17
N TYR A 33 -6.98 -4.74 17.64
CA TYR A 33 -7.47 -3.65 16.81
C TYR A 33 -6.39 -3.01 15.92
N LYS A 34 -5.09 -3.27 16.14
CA LYS A 34 -3.99 -2.70 15.35
C LYS A 34 -3.06 -3.80 14.82
N ASP A 35 -3.44 -4.39 13.69
CA ASP A 35 -2.72 -5.46 13.01
C ASP A 35 -1.28 -5.08 12.65
N HIS A 36 -1.06 -3.89 12.07
CA HIS A 36 0.28 -3.40 11.73
C HIS A 36 0.32 -1.89 11.47
N HIS A 37 1.47 -1.25 11.64
CA HIS A 37 1.67 0.11 11.13
C HIS A 37 2.11 0.03 9.67
N CYS A 38 1.40 0.73 8.79
CA CYS A 38 1.74 0.77 7.38
C CYS A 38 2.34 2.14 7.07
N ASN A 39 3.66 2.18 6.91
CA ASN A 39 4.43 3.41 6.64
C ASN A 39 4.02 4.04 5.30
N TRP A 40 3.57 3.23 4.34
CA TRP A 40 3.10 3.69 3.02
C TRP A 40 1.91 4.65 3.10
N ILE A 41 0.99 4.43 4.04
CA ILE A 41 -0.15 5.31 4.29
C ILE A 41 0.06 6.19 5.53
N ASN A 42 1.25 6.10 6.15
CA ASN A 42 1.60 6.74 7.41
C ASN A 42 0.51 6.57 8.49
N ASN A 43 -0.13 5.39 8.54
CA ASN A 43 -1.28 5.11 9.39
C ASN A 43 -1.24 3.67 9.92
N CYS A 44 -1.81 3.45 11.11
CA CYS A 44 -1.88 2.13 11.72
C CYS A 44 -3.13 1.40 11.14
N VAL A 45 -2.93 0.23 10.53
CA VAL A 45 -3.98 -0.63 9.93
C VAL A 45 -4.41 -1.67 10.96
N GLY A 46 -5.70 -1.95 10.99
CA GLY A 46 -6.35 -2.86 11.92
C GLY A 46 -7.77 -3.20 11.51
N HIS A 47 -8.46 -4.03 12.29
CA HIS A 47 -9.76 -4.61 11.88
C HIS A 47 -10.79 -3.60 11.35
N ALA A 48 -10.90 -2.40 11.94
CA ALA A 48 -11.88 -1.40 11.54
C ALA A 48 -11.56 -0.68 10.21
N ASN A 49 -10.28 -0.58 9.83
CA ASN A 49 -9.84 0.10 8.60
C ASN A 49 -9.26 -0.87 7.56
N TYR A 50 -9.18 -2.17 7.86
CA TYR A 50 -8.67 -3.19 6.96
C TYR A 50 -9.42 -3.24 5.62
N LYS A 51 -10.75 -3.08 5.64
CA LYS A 51 -11.57 -3.03 4.40
C LYS A 51 -11.16 -1.88 3.48
N VAL A 52 -10.99 -0.68 4.05
CA VAL A 52 -10.60 0.52 3.29
C VAL A 52 -9.17 0.37 2.76
N PHE A 53 -8.27 -0.17 3.58
CA PHE A 53 -6.89 -0.46 3.17
C PHE A 53 -6.84 -1.46 2.01
N PHE A 54 -7.60 -2.56 2.08
CA PHE A 54 -7.65 -3.56 1.02
C PHE A 54 -8.18 -2.97 -0.29
N VAL A 55 -9.27 -2.20 -0.22
CA VAL A 55 -9.82 -1.50 -1.39
C VAL A 55 -8.80 -0.52 -1.98
N PHE A 56 -8.08 0.23 -1.14
CA PHE A 56 -6.98 1.10 -1.58
C PHE A 56 -5.89 0.33 -2.34
N VAL A 57 -5.43 -0.82 -1.82
CA VAL A 57 -4.42 -1.64 -2.48
C VAL A 57 -4.91 -2.17 -3.83
N VAL A 58 -6.18 -2.62 -3.92
CA VAL A 58 -6.78 -3.07 -5.19
C VAL A 58 -6.78 -1.94 -6.23
N TYR A 59 -7.24 -0.75 -5.85
CA TYR A 59 -7.22 0.41 -6.76
C TYR A 59 -5.79 0.80 -7.18
N ALA A 60 -4.83 0.71 -6.25
CA ALA A 60 -3.43 1.00 -6.56
C ALA A 60 -2.84 0.00 -7.59
N VAL A 61 -3.16 -1.30 -7.47
CA VAL A 61 -2.76 -2.32 -8.45
C VAL A 61 -3.39 -2.05 -9.82
N ILE A 62 -4.69 -1.75 -9.87
CA ILE A 62 -5.39 -1.41 -11.13
C ILE A 62 -4.75 -0.18 -11.78
N ALA A 63 -4.46 0.87 -11.01
CA ALA A 63 -3.80 2.07 -11.50
C ALA A 63 -2.40 1.76 -12.06
N CYS A 64 -1.61 0.93 -11.38
CA CYS A 64 -0.29 0.51 -11.86
C CYS A 64 -0.37 -0.26 -13.19
N ILE A 65 -1.30 -1.20 -13.30
CA ILE A 65 -1.53 -1.97 -14.54
C ILE A 65 -1.96 -1.03 -15.67
N TYR A 66 -2.89 -0.11 -15.40
CA TYR A 66 -3.36 0.86 -16.37
C TYR A 66 -2.21 1.77 -16.87
N SER A 67 -1.39 2.28 -15.95
CA SER A 67 -0.20 3.06 -16.30
C SER A 67 0.82 2.26 -17.11
N LEU A 68 1.01 0.96 -16.82
CA LEU A 68 1.90 0.09 -17.59
C LEU A 68 1.39 -0.10 -19.03
N ILE A 69 0.07 -0.29 -19.21
CA ILE A 69 -0.55 -0.39 -20.55
C ILE A 69 -0.34 0.91 -21.34
N LEU A 70 -0.56 2.07 -20.71
CA LEU A 70 -0.32 3.37 -21.35
C LEU A 70 1.16 3.58 -21.72
N LEU A 71 2.07 3.15 -20.85
CA LEU A 71 3.51 3.20 -21.11
C LEU A 71 3.89 2.37 -22.34
N VAL A 72 3.44 1.11 -22.39
CA VAL A 72 3.69 0.20 -23.51
C VAL A 72 3.08 0.73 -24.81
N GLY A 73 1.82 1.18 -24.77
CA GLY A 73 1.15 1.77 -25.93
C GLY A 73 1.84 3.03 -26.46
N SER A 74 2.41 3.83 -25.54
CA SER A 74 3.18 5.02 -25.93
C SER A 74 4.51 4.65 -26.60
N LEU A 75 5.22 3.63 -26.10
CA LEU A 75 6.45 3.13 -26.70
C LEU A 75 6.23 2.58 -28.11
N THR A 76 5.12 1.88 -28.36
CA THR A 76 4.80 1.35 -29.69
C THR A 76 4.45 2.45 -30.69
N ASN A 77 3.81 3.54 -30.23
CA ASN A 77 3.44 4.68 -31.08
C ASN A 77 4.64 5.61 -31.38
N ASP A 78 5.56 5.79 -30.43
CA ASP A 78 6.78 6.59 -30.61
C ASP A 78 7.75 5.92 -31.59
N SER A 79 7.84 4.58 -31.58
CA SER A 79 8.64 3.82 -32.54
C SER A 79 8.23 4.03 -34.01
N GLN A 80 7.06 4.62 -34.28
CA GLN A 80 6.58 4.90 -35.64
C GLN A 80 6.81 6.35 -36.10
N ASN A 81 7.23 7.27 -35.22
CA ASN A 81 7.37 8.70 -35.53
C ASN A 81 8.79 9.20 -35.25
N ASP A 82 9.66 9.22 -36.26
CA ASP A 82 11.02 9.77 -36.16
C ASP A 82 11.02 11.29 -36.00
N LYS A 83 10.98 11.77 -34.74
CA LYS A 83 11.29 13.16 -34.35
C LYS A 83 12.46 13.18 -33.38
N GLN A 84 13.68 13.16 -33.95
CA GLN A 84 14.98 13.00 -33.29
C GLN A 84 15.16 13.82 -31.99
N HIS A 85 14.70 15.07 -31.94
CA HIS A 85 15.00 15.98 -30.82
C HIS A 85 14.00 15.91 -29.66
N SER A 86 12.76 15.47 -29.91
CA SER A 86 11.74 15.29 -28.86
C SER A 86 11.78 13.86 -28.29
N ALA A 87 12.21 12.90 -29.11
CA ALA A 87 12.32 11.49 -28.74
C ALA A 87 13.23 11.25 -27.53
N ASP A 88 14.35 11.96 -27.40
CA ASP A 88 15.28 11.76 -26.29
C ASP A 88 14.66 12.10 -24.92
N THR A 89 13.95 13.22 -24.82
CA THR A 89 13.26 13.61 -23.58
C THR A 89 12.14 12.63 -23.23
N PHE A 90 11.35 12.19 -24.22
CA PHE A 90 10.29 11.20 -23.98
C PHE A 90 10.84 9.83 -23.60
N ARG A 91 11.92 9.37 -24.25
CA ARG A 91 12.62 8.13 -23.91
C ARG A 91 13.12 8.12 -22.47
N VAL A 92 13.78 9.20 -22.04
CA VAL A 92 14.23 9.35 -20.66
C VAL A 92 13.04 9.32 -19.69
N ALA A 93 11.94 10.01 -20.02
CA ALA A 93 10.73 9.99 -19.19
C ALA A 93 10.10 8.60 -19.09
N TYR A 94 10.07 7.81 -20.18
CA TYR A 94 9.57 6.44 -20.17
C TYR A 94 10.45 5.50 -19.36
N VAL A 95 11.78 5.62 -19.48
CA VAL A 95 12.72 4.80 -18.70
C VAL A 95 12.58 5.08 -17.20
N ILE A 96 12.51 6.36 -16.80
CA ILE A 96 12.31 6.75 -15.40
C ILE A 96 10.95 6.24 -14.91
N SER A 97 9.90 6.42 -15.71
CA SER A 97 8.55 5.99 -15.36
C SER A 97 8.49 4.47 -15.20
N GLY A 98 9.06 3.69 -16.13
CA GLY A 98 9.16 2.23 -16.03
C GLY A 98 9.95 1.77 -14.81
N LEU A 99 11.09 2.42 -14.52
CA LEU A 99 11.92 2.12 -13.36
C LEU A 99 11.18 2.29 -12.03
N LEU A 100 10.23 3.23 -11.95
CA LEU A 100 9.41 3.46 -10.76
C LEU A 100 8.16 2.55 -10.73
N LEU A 101 7.46 2.43 -11.87
CA LEU A 101 6.19 1.70 -11.97
C LEU A 101 6.34 0.19 -11.84
N VAL A 102 7.38 -0.41 -12.45
CA VAL A 102 7.59 -1.86 -12.43
C VAL A 102 7.77 -2.41 -11.00
N PRO A 103 8.73 -1.91 -10.19
CA PRO A 103 8.90 -2.42 -8.83
C PRO A 103 7.69 -2.10 -7.94
N LEU A 104 7.03 -0.95 -8.14
CA LEU A 104 5.81 -0.61 -7.41
C LEU A 104 4.68 -1.59 -7.71
N SER A 105 4.46 -1.89 -9.00
CA SER A 105 3.44 -2.85 -9.43
C SER A 105 3.70 -4.26 -8.88
N VAL A 106 4.96 -4.71 -8.90
CA VAL A 106 5.35 -6.01 -8.34
C VAL A 106 5.11 -6.05 -6.83
N ALA A 107 5.58 -5.04 -6.09
CA ALA A 107 5.41 -4.97 -4.64
C ALA A 107 3.93 -4.96 -4.22
N LEU A 108 3.10 -4.15 -4.88
CA LEU A 108 1.67 -4.08 -4.60
C LEU A 108 0.94 -5.37 -4.98
N SER A 109 1.33 -6.03 -6.07
CA SER A 109 0.73 -7.30 -6.49
C SER A 109 1.06 -8.43 -5.51
N VAL A 110 2.31 -8.51 -5.03
CA VAL A 110 2.71 -9.48 -4.00
C VAL A 110 1.97 -9.23 -2.70
N LEU A 111 1.87 -7.95 -2.27
CA LEU A 111 1.12 -7.57 -1.08
C LEU A 111 -0.36 -7.95 -1.20
N LEU A 112 -0.99 -7.63 -2.34
CA LEU A 112 -2.39 -8.00 -2.60
C LEU A 112 -2.57 -9.52 -2.60
N GLY A 113 -1.67 -10.27 -3.26
CA GLY A 113 -1.69 -11.73 -3.28
C GLY A 113 -1.54 -12.33 -1.88
N TRP A 114 -0.66 -11.78 -1.04
CA TRP A 114 -0.52 -12.18 0.36
C TRP A 114 -1.81 -11.95 1.15
N HIS A 115 -2.43 -10.77 1.01
CA HIS A 115 -3.70 -10.49 1.68
C HIS A 115 -4.84 -11.38 1.18
N ILE A 116 -4.92 -11.65 -0.13
CA ILE A 116 -5.89 -12.61 -0.70
C ILE A 116 -5.64 -14.00 -0.12
N TYR A 117 -4.39 -14.45 -0.05
CA TYR A 117 -4.04 -15.74 0.55
C TYR A 117 -4.49 -15.83 2.02
N LEU A 118 -4.26 -14.78 2.82
CA LEU A 118 -4.75 -14.72 4.20
C LEU A 118 -6.28 -14.74 4.29
N ILE A 119 -6.98 -14.10 3.36
CA ILE A 119 -8.45 -14.12 3.28
C ILE A 119 -8.97 -15.49 2.80
N LEU A 120 -8.23 -16.22 1.96
CA LEU A 120 -8.61 -17.57 1.52
C LEU A 120 -8.31 -18.63 2.57
N GLN A 121 -7.19 -18.48 3.28
CA GLN A 121 -6.83 -19.29 4.45
C GLN A 121 -7.59 -18.86 5.70
N ASN A 122 -8.52 -17.92 5.57
CA ASN A 122 -9.44 -17.52 6.61
C ASN A 122 -10.26 -18.75 6.96
N LYS A 123 -9.75 -19.59 7.87
CA LYS A 123 -10.44 -20.72 8.48
C LYS A 123 -11.84 -20.22 8.73
N THR A 124 -12.74 -20.60 7.84
CA THR A 124 -14.12 -20.24 7.93
C THR A 124 -14.54 -20.90 9.23
N THR A 125 -15.07 -20.13 10.16
CA THR A 125 -15.53 -20.64 11.47
C THR A 125 -16.70 -21.63 11.34
N ILE A 126 -16.96 -22.15 10.15
CA ILE A 126 -17.87 -23.21 9.75
C ILE A 126 -17.11 -23.81 8.55
N GLU A 127 -16.39 -24.93 8.65
CA GLU A 127 -16.80 -26.30 9.01
C GLU A 127 -15.66 -27.04 9.72
#